data_AF-A0A975F747-F1
#
_entry.id   AF-A0A975F747-F1
#
_cell.length_a   1.000
_cell.length_b   1.000
_cell.length_c   1.000
_cell.angle_alpha   90.00
_cell.angle_beta   90.00
_cell.angle_gamma   90.00
#
_symmetry.space_group_name_H-M   'P 1'
#
loop_
_entity.id
_entity.type
_entity.pdbx_description
1 polymer ?
#
loop_
_entity_poly.entity_id
_entity_poly.type
_entity_poly.pdbx_seq_one_letter_code
_entity_poly.pdbx_strand_id
1 'polypeptide(L)' 'MPTLNWIGKQAVGITLAVEYKGKHIAEHDKEKRQIGELWARRSNGRCRFVWVENKNWQVLKEATHG' A
#
# COMPACT_ATOMS: atom_id res chain seq x y z
N MET A 1 2.92 -0.94 -17.17
CA MET A 1 1.98 -0.34 -16.20
C MET A 1 1.96 -1.25 -14.96
N PRO A 2 2.22 -0.77 -13.74
CA PRO A 2 2.15 -1.65 -12.58
C PRO A 2 0.69 -2.00 -12.31
N THR A 3 0.39 -3.29 -12.27
CA THR A 3 -0.92 -3.82 -11.87
C THR A 3 -1.07 -3.61 -10.37
N LEU A 4 -1.74 -2.52 -9.99
CA LEU A 4 -2.17 -2.30 -8.61
C LEU A 4 -3.28 -3.32 -8.31
N ASN A 5 -3.02 -4.22 -7.36
CA ASN A 5 -3.91 -5.35 -7.14
C ASN A 5 -5.22 -4.95 -6.44
N TRP A 6 -5.23 -3.89 -5.63
CA TRP A 6 -6.44 -3.44 -4.96
C TRP A 6 -6.38 -1.97 -4.49
N ILE A 7 -7.48 -1.23 -4.67
CA ILE A 7 -7.69 0.11 -4.09
C ILE A 7 -8.93 0.06 -3.20
N GLY A 8 -8.77 0.45 -1.94
CA GLY A 8 -9.86 0.62 -0.99
C GLY A 8 -10.04 2.08 -0.59
N LYS A 9 -11.30 2.53 -0.49
CA LYS A 9 -11.65 3.85 0.04
C LYS A 9 -12.44 3.66 1.34
N GLN A 10 -12.02 4.33 2.42
CA GLN A 10 -12.80 4.35 3.65
C GLN A 10 -13.99 5.31 3.49
N ALA A 11 -15.14 4.99 4.10
CA ALA A 11 -16.40 5.71 3.93
C ALA A 11 -16.31 7.21 4.27
N VAL A 12 -15.34 7.61 5.12
CA VAL A 12 -14.91 8.99 5.34
C VAL A 12 -13.39 8.98 5.51
N GLY A 13 -12.64 9.52 4.55
CA GLY A 13 -11.19 9.70 4.70
C GLY A 13 -10.30 8.96 3.70
N ILE A 14 -9.04 8.88 4.09
CA ILE A 14 -7.81 8.64 3.31
C ILE A 14 -7.95 7.43 2.34
N THR A 15 -7.43 7.57 1.12
CA THR A 15 -7.40 6.49 0.12
C THR A 15 -6.23 5.55 0.38
N LEU A 16 -6.46 4.24 0.47
CA LEU A 16 -5.41 3.25 0.69
C LEU A 16 -5.12 2.49 -0.60
N ALA A 17 -3.87 2.57 -1.06
CA ALA A 17 -3.33 1.69 -2.08
C ALA A 17 -2.60 0.55 -1.37
N VAL A 18 -3.06 -0.69 -1.59
CA VAL A 18 -2.51 -1.87 -0.92
C VAL A 18 -1.89 -2.78 -1.96
N GLU A 19 -0.62 -3.12 -1.76
CA GLU A 19 0.06 -4.13 -2.56
C GLU A 19 0.34 -5.35 -1.67
N TYR A 20 -0.18 -6.51 -2.06
CA TYR A 20 0.02 -7.77 -1.36
C TYR A 20 1.03 -8.65 -2.08
N LYS A 21 1.95 -9.26 -1.32
CA LYS A 21 2.94 -10.22 -1.80
C LYS A 21 2.94 -11.49 -0.95
N GLY A 22 2.98 -12.62 -1.63
CA GLY A 22 3.15 -13.94 -1.02
C GLY A 22 4.61 -14.22 -0.63
N LYS A 23 4.89 -15.41 -0.10
CA LYS A 23 6.23 -15.84 0.39
C LYS A 23 7.36 -15.81 -0.64
N HIS A 24 7.07 -15.66 -1.93
CA HIS A 24 8.07 -15.61 -2.98
C HIS A 24 8.28 -14.19 -3.51
N ILE A 25 9.47 -13.67 -3.19
CA ILE A 25 10.25 -12.59 -3.83
C ILE A 25 9.71 -11.16 -3.65
N ALA A 26 10.47 -10.37 -2.89
CA ALA A 26 10.37 -8.90 -2.79
C ALA A 26 11.51 -8.16 -3.53
N GLU A 27 12.54 -8.87 -4.04
CA GLU A 27 13.73 -8.23 -4.64
C GLU A 27 13.45 -7.50 -5.96
N HIS A 28 12.55 -8.03 -6.81
CA HIS A 28 12.19 -7.39 -8.07
C HIS A 28 11.14 -6.27 -7.95
N ASP A 29 10.57 -6.07 -6.76
CA ASP A 29 9.43 -5.18 -6.56
C ASP A 29 9.76 -3.89 -5.78
N LYS A 30 11.06 -3.66 -5.51
CA LYS A 30 11.55 -2.45 -4.82
C LYS A 30 11.13 -1.16 -5.52
N GLU A 31 11.19 -1.13 -6.85
CA GLU A 31 10.76 0.03 -7.64
C GLU A 31 9.25 0.31 -7.48
N LYS A 32 8.43 -0.75 -7.48
CA LYS A 32 6.97 -0.62 -7.28
C LYS A 32 6.65 -0.05 -5.91
N ARG A 33 7.37 -0.52 -4.88
CA ARG A 33 7.26 0.03 -3.53
C ARG A 33 7.64 1.51 -3.48
N GLN A 34 8.74 1.90 -4.12
CA GLN A 34 9.17 3.30 -4.19
C GLN A 34 8.13 4.20 -4.88
N ILE A 35 7.51 3.73 -5.96
CA ILE A 35 6.44 4.47 -6.66
C ILE A 35 5.21 4.62 -5.76
N GLY A 36 4.79 3.56 -5.06
CA GLY A 36 3.69 3.60 -4.11
C GLY A 36 3.94 4.58 -2.96
N GLU A 37 5.13 4.54 -2.38
CA GLU A 37 5.55 5.48 -1.34
C GLU A 37 5.60 6.94 -1.85
N LEU A 38 6.10 7.17 -3.06
CA LEU A 38 6.14 8.51 -3.68
C LEU A 38 4.74 9.06 -3.90
N TRP A 39 3.80 8.23 -4.35
CA TRP A 39 2.41 8.62 -4.52
C TRP A 39 1.75 8.99 -3.18
N ALA A 40 1.96 8.20 -2.13
CA ALA A 40 1.46 8.50 -0.80
C ALA A 40 2.02 9.84 -0.26
N ARG A 41 3.33 10.08 -0.42
CA ARG A 41 3.97 11.35 -0.03
C ARG A 41 3.39 12.56 -0.78
N ARG A 42 3.12 12.43 -2.08
CA ARG A 42 2.53 13.51 -2.90
C ARG A 42 1.05 13.76 -2.61
N SER A 43 0.36 12.86 -1.92
CA SER A 43 -1.07 12.99 -1.65
C SER A 43 -1.44 14.05 -0.61
N ASN A 44 -0.44 14.59 0.12
CA ASN A 44 -0.63 15.50 1.25
C ASN A 44 -1.56 14.94 2.33
N GLY A 45 -1.34 13.68 2.71
CA GLY A 45 -2.12 12.96 3.74
C GLY A 45 -3.46 12.41 3.26
N ARG A 46 -3.85 12.65 2.00
CA ARG A 46 -5.11 12.13 1.44
C ARG A 46 -5.03 10.67 0.98
N CYS A 47 -3.83 10.15 0.83
CA CYS A 47 -3.59 8.76 0.47
C CYS A 47 -2.48 8.11 1.32
N ARG A 48 -2.61 6.80 1.54
CA ARG A 48 -1.61 5.94 2.18
C ARG A 48 -1.29 4.76 1.26
N PHE A 49 -0.04 4.31 1.29
CA PHE A 49 0.41 3.11 0.59
C PHE A 49 0.79 2.05 1.62
N VAL A 50 0.27 0.84 1.47
CA VAL A 50 0.51 -0.27 2.40
C VAL A 50 1.09 -1.45 1.63
N TRP A 51 2.26 -1.89 2.08
CA TRP A 51 2.94 -3.07 1.57
C TRP A 51 2.67 -4.25 2.50
N VAL A 52 1.93 -5.24 2.03
CA VAL A 52 1.54 -6.40 2.84
C VAL A 52 2.29 -7.64 2.36
N GLU A 53 3.14 -8.17 3.22
CA GLU A 53 3.91 -9.39 2.94
C GLU A 53 3.46 -10.52 3.85
N ASN A 54 3.48 -11.76 3.36
CA ASN A 54 3.33 -12.96 4.20
C ASN A 54 2.08 -12.98 5.08
N LYS A 55 0.98 -12.37 4.61
CA LYS A 55 -0.28 -12.22 5.35
C LYS A 55 -0.14 -11.38 6.65
N ASN A 56 0.84 -10.47 6.70
CA ASN A 56 0.97 -9.51 7.78
C ASN A 56 -0.15 -8.46 7.72
N TRP A 57 -1.35 -8.82 8.19
CA TRP A 57 -2.50 -7.92 8.17
C TRP A 57 -2.41 -6.79 9.20
N GLN A 58 -1.42 -6.83 10.10
CA GLN A 58 -1.23 -5.79 11.11
C GLN A 58 -0.92 -4.43 10.47
N VAL A 59 -0.14 -4.42 9.39
CA VAL A 59 0.20 -3.18 8.66
C VAL A 59 -1.03 -2.50 8.04
N LEU A 60 -2.06 -3.26 7.67
CA LEU A 60 -3.33 -2.70 7.19
C LEU A 60 -4.11 -2.06 8.33
N LYS A 61 -4.16 -2.72 9.49
CA LYS A 61 -4.87 -2.20 10.66
C LYS A 61 -4.25 -0.89 11.15
N GLU A 62 -2.92 -0.81 11.17
CA GLU A 62 -2.21 0.43 11.54
C GLU A 62 -2.52 1.55 10.53
N ALA A 63 -2.49 1.24 9.24
CA ALA A 63 -2.76 2.22 8.19
C ALA A 63 -4.20 2.74 8.17
N THR A 64 -5.17 2.02 8.74
CA THR A 64 -6.58 2.45 8.82
C THR A 64 -6.94 3.19 10.12
N HIS A 65 -6.12 3.10 11.18
CA HIS A 65 -6.43 3.68 12.50
C HIS A 65 -5.48 4.82 12.94
N GLY A 66 -4.43 5.11 12.18
CA GLY A 66 -3.54 6.26 12.44
C GLY A 66 -4.04 7.59 11.87
#